data_AF-I6TCQ8-F1
#
_entry.id   AF-I6TCQ8-F1
#
_cell.length_a   1.000
_cell.length_b   1.000
_cell.length_c   1.000
_cell.angle_alpha   90.00
_cell.angle_beta   90.00
_cell.angle_gamma   90.00
#
_symmetry.space_group_name_H-M   'P 1'
#
loop_
_entity.id
_entity.type
_entity.pdbx_description
1 polymer ?
#
loop_
_entity_poly.entity_id
_entity_poly.type
_entity_poly.pdbx_seq_one_letter_code
_entity_poly.pdbx_strand_id
1 'polypeptide(L)'
;MNHLKLIMATVALTGLSVTAEATQQVKIEEHHPIVTKTKEPGWANVNCITLQDEFSTTNSGIMKFPVGKTVPVKASVSYSGDRQPISQSNVVFEKVDPALTIGYDPTTLQINGHKASFTFTVTLNQHLTKPALFTIKVADGSPTDNQHLTPYSQRQTVEEMLNVDEDNFTELPEIEPTDPTPEEKPDPVEPTDPTPEESQIQLNRLIQRQKKARSSRTD
;
A
#
# COMPACT_ATOMS: atom_id res chain seq x y z
N MET A 1 57.00 18.13 27.12
CA MET A 1 58.38 18.05 26.60
C MET A 1 59.13 17.01 27.40
N ASN A 2 59.62 15.95 26.75
CA ASN A 2 61.01 15.46 26.88
C ASN A 2 61.19 14.04 26.26
N HIS A 3 61.78 14.08 25.06
CA HIS A 3 62.85 13.22 24.52
C HIS A 3 62.73 11.69 24.44
N LEU A 4 62.52 11.27 23.20
CA LEU A 4 63.05 10.10 22.49
C LEU A 4 64.48 9.70 22.92
N LYS A 5 64.70 8.40 23.17
CA LYS A 5 66.02 7.76 23.05
C LYS A 5 65.89 6.49 22.20
N LEU A 6 66.36 6.61 20.97
CA LEU A 6 66.63 5.53 20.02
C LEU A 6 67.97 4.88 20.40
N ILE A 7 68.03 3.56 20.49
CA ILE A 7 69.29 2.81 20.49
C ILE A 7 69.24 1.84 19.32
N MET A 8 70.05 2.13 18.31
CA MET A 8 70.45 1.22 17.24
C MET A 8 71.68 0.44 17.74
N ALA A 9 71.68 -0.89 17.63
CA ALA A 9 72.90 -1.68 17.73
C ALA A 9 72.85 -2.88 16.78
N THR A 10 74.00 -3.09 16.16
CA THR A 10 74.26 -3.70 14.86
C THR A 10 74.26 -5.24 14.87
N VAL A 11 73.96 -5.79 13.69
CA VAL A 11 74.03 -7.20 13.27
C VAL A 11 75.43 -7.81 13.49
N ALA A 12 75.48 -9.05 13.97
CA ALA A 12 76.59 -9.96 13.73
C ALA A 12 76.06 -11.21 13.00
N LEU A 13 76.51 -11.37 11.76
CA LEU A 13 76.24 -12.50 10.88
C LEU A 13 77.38 -13.52 11.07
N THR A 14 77.08 -14.71 11.57
CA THR A 14 77.98 -15.88 11.48
C THR A 14 77.20 -17.05 10.93
N GLY A 15 77.64 -17.54 9.77
CA GLY A 15 76.94 -18.56 8.99
C GLY A 15 77.39 -19.99 9.26
N LEU A 16 76.66 -20.87 8.55
CA LEU A 16 76.93 -22.28 8.19
C LEU A 16 76.86 -23.28 9.37
N SER A 17 75.98 -24.29 9.35
CA SER A 17 75.91 -25.30 8.31
C SER A 17 74.53 -25.97 8.27
N VAL A 18 74.06 -26.31 7.07
CA VAL A 18 72.87 -27.11 6.81
C VAL A 18 73.22 -28.59 6.99
N THR A 19 72.45 -29.31 7.78
CA THR A 19 72.17 -30.74 7.54
C THR A 19 70.67 -30.87 7.32
N ALA A 20 70.33 -31.20 6.08
CA ALA A 20 68.97 -31.45 5.63
C ALA A 20 68.49 -32.76 6.24
N GLU A 21 67.39 -32.70 7.00
CA GLU A 21 66.53 -33.84 7.22
C GLU A 21 65.23 -33.55 6.48
N ALA A 22 65.13 -34.13 5.29
CA ALA A 22 63.98 -33.99 4.41
C ALA A 22 62.77 -34.71 5.03
N THR A 23 62.08 -34.06 5.96
CA THR A 23 60.69 -34.41 6.24
C THR A 23 59.86 -33.67 5.20
N GLN A 24 59.54 -34.37 4.12
CA GLN A 24 58.60 -33.90 3.11
C GLN A 24 57.21 -33.84 3.78
N GLN A 25 56.95 -32.76 4.52
CA GLN A 25 55.60 -32.40 4.90
C GLN A 25 54.92 -31.96 3.62
N VAL A 26 54.23 -32.90 2.98
CA VAL A 26 53.20 -32.58 2.00
C VAL A 26 52.17 -31.76 2.77
N LYS A 27 52.31 -30.43 2.69
CA LYS A 27 51.23 -29.51 3.01
C LYS A 27 50.15 -29.84 1.98
N ILE A 28 49.24 -30.73 2.34
CA ILE A 28 47.95 -30.82 1.68
C ILE A 28 47.31 -29.49 2.03
N GLU A 29 47.48 -28.49 1.17
CA GLU A 29 46.51 -27.40 1.12
C GLU A 29 45.20 -28.08 0.80
N GLU A 30 44.37 -28.27 1.83
CA GLU A 30 42.94 -28.38 1.64
C GLU A 30 42.52 -27.10 0.92
N HIS A 31 42.55 -27.16 -0.41
CA HIS A 31 41.66 -26.40 -1.25
C HIS A 31 40.25 -26.85 -0.85
N HIS A 32 39.74 -26.32 0.25
CA HIS A 32 38.31 -26.12 0.34
C HIS A 32 38.01 -25.21 -0.85
N PRO A 33 37.29 -25.68 -1.90
CA PRO A 33 36.65 -24.71 -2.76
C PRO A 33 35.85 -23.85 -1.79
N ILE A 34 36.13 -22.54 -1.77
CA ILE A 34 35.15 -21.59 -1.27
C ILE A 34 33.98 -21.78 -2.22
N VAL A 35 33.12 -22.73 -1.89
CA VAL A 35 31.77 -22.78 -2.41
C VAL A 35 31.14 -21.58 -1.76
N THR A 36 31.32 -20.40 -2.38
CA THR A 36 30.32 -19.36 -2.29
C THR A 36 29.06 -20.06 -2.75
N LYS A 37 28.26 -20.56 -1.79
CA LYS A 37 26.88 -20.94 -2.06
C LYS A 37 26.26 -19.66 -2.57
N THR A 38 26.25 -19.50 -3.90
CA THR A 38 25.44 -18.49 -4.56
C THR A 38 24.06 -18.75 -3.98
N LYS A 39 23.55 -17.78 -3.20
CA LYS A 39 22.24 -17.90 -2.58
C LYS A 39 21.27 -18.23 -3.70
N GLU A 40 20.62 -19.38 -3.59
CA GLU A 40 19.69 -19.84 -4.61
C GLU A 40 18.67 -18.73 -4.88
N PRO A 41 18.29 -18.49 -6.15
CA PRO A 41 17.29 -17.50 -6.45
C PRO A 41 15.99 -17.84 -5.72
N GLY A 42 15.29 -16.81 -5.24
CA GLY A 42 14.03 -17.00 -4.52
C GLY A 42 12.93 -16.13 -5.12
N TRP A 43 11.70 -16.60 -5.01
CA TRP A 43 10.53 -15.94 -5.59
C TRP A 43 9.43 -15.80 -4.57
N ALA A 44 8.83 -14.62 -4.55
CA ALA A 44 7.64 -14.34 -3.76
C ALA A 44 6.69 -13.43 -4.53
N ASN A 45 5.45 -13.37 -4.09
CA ASN A 45 4.46 -12.45 -4.61
C ASN A 45 3.85 -11.64 -3.48
N VAL A 46 3.64 -10.36 -3.73
CA VAL A 46 2.68 -9.57 -2.97
C VAL A 46 1.28 -9.95 -3.47
N ASN A 47 0.43 -10.47 -2.59
CA ASN A 47 -0.90 -10.94 -2.98
C ASN A 47 -1.94 -9.83 -2.88
N CYS A 48 -1.90 -9.05 -1.80
CA CYS A 48 -2.83 -7.95 -1.58
C CYS A 48 -2.30 -6.91 -0.60
N ILE A 49 -2.84 -5.70 -0.73
CA ILE A 49 -2.76 -4.62 0.26
C ILE A 49 -4.18 -4.40 0.78
N THR A 50 -4.33 -4.32 2.10
CA THR A 50 -5.62 -4.15 2.77
C THR A 50 -5.50 -3.04 3.79
N LEU A 51 -6.32 -2.00 3.63
CA LEU A 51 -6.41 -0.93 4.63
C LEU A 51 -7.05 -1.49 5.90
N GLN A 52 -6.75 -0.89 7.05
CA GLN A 52 -7.23 -1.36 8.36
C GLN A 52 -8.11 -0.30 9.03
N ASP A 53 -8.62 -0.65 10.22
CA ASP A 53 -9.42 0.24 11.08
C ASP A 53 -10.61 0.86 10.33
N GLU A 54 -10.79 2.18 10.38
CA GLU A 54 -11.88 2.91 9.72
C GLU A 54 -11.88 2.77 8.18
N PHE A 55 -10.76 2.33 7.59
CA PHE A 55 -10.61 2.11 6.15
C PHE A 55 -10.66 0.62 5.77
N SER A 56 -10.94 -0.28 6.71
CA SER A 56 -10.97 -1.73 6.45
C SER A 56 -12.00 -2.17 5.41
N THR A 57 -13.09 -1.41 5.26
CA THR A 57 -14.13 -1.65 4.25
C THR A 57 -13.78 -1.06 2.88
N THR A 58 -12.69 -0.28 2.78
CA THR A 58 -12.35 0.53 1.60
C THR A 58 -11.21 -0.05 0.78
N ASN A 59 -11.05 -1.38 0.75
CA ASN A 59 -9.98 -2.05 -0.02
C ASN A 59 -10.00 -1.80 -1.54
N SER A 60 -10.94 -1.03 -2.07
CA SER A 60 -10.83 -0.30 -3.35
C SER A 60 -11.76 0.92 -3.33
N GLY A 61 -12.10 1.36 -2.11
CA GLY A 61 -13.25 2.19 -1.79
C GLY A 61 -12.80 3.57 -1.36
N ILE A 62 -13.73 4.49 -1.47
CA ILE A 62 -13.54 5.90 -1.17
C ILE A 62 -13.14 6.07 0.31
N MET A 63 -12.01 6.70 0.53
CA MET A 63 -11.61 7.22 1.84
C MET A 63 -12.06 8.68 1.94
N LYS A 64 -12.64 9.06 3.08
CA LYS A 64 -13.08 10.43 3.32
C LYS A 64 -12.12 11.13 4.26
N PHE A 65 -11.57 12.26 3.84
CA PHE A 65 -10.62 13.03 4.63
C PHE A 65 -11.10 14.47 4.83
N PRO A 66 -10.97 15.04 6.05
CA PRO A 66 -11.18 16.46 6.26
C PRO A 66 -10.03 17.28 5.64
N VAL A 67 -10.37 18.42 5.06
CA VAL A 67 -9.39 19.34 4.46
C VAL A 67 -8.47 19.93 5.56
N GLY A 68 -7.18 20.00 5.27
CA GLY A 68 -6.15 20.58 6.12
C GLY A 68 -5.73 19.73 7.31
N LYS A 69 -6.26 18.50 7.45
CA LYS A 69 -5.89 17.57 8.53
C LYS A 69 -5.07 16.40 8.00
N THR A 70 -4.03 16.06 8.74
CA THR A 70 -3.22 14.87 8.50
C THR A 70 -3.85 13.69 9.24
N VAL A 71 -4.23 12.66 8.50
CA VAL A 71 -4.88 11.46 9.04
C VAL A 71 -3.96 10.25 8.87
N PRO A 72 -3.68 9.48 9.94
CA PRO A 72 -2.92 8.25 9.83
C PRO A 72 -3.76 7.12 9.23
N VAL A 73 -3.17 6.32 8.36
CA VAL A 73 -3.78 5.17 7.71
C VAL A 73 -2.91 3.95 7.95
N LYS A 74 -3.51 2.88 8.48
CA LYS A 74 -2.83 1.59 8.65
C LYS A 74 -3.18 0.66 7.50
N ALA A 75 -2.19 -0.10 7.04
CA ALA A 75 -2.36 -1.09 6.00
C ALA A 75 -1.69 -2.41 6.39
N SER A 76 -2.25 -3.51 5.90
CA SER A 76 -1.66 -4.85 5.95
C SER A 76 -1.34 -5.33 4.54
N VAL A 77 -0.35 -6.20 4.44
CA VAL A 77 0.07 -6.84 3.20
C VAL A 77 0.12 -8.34 3.44
N SER A 78 -0.33 -9.12 2.47
CA SER A 78 -0.14 -10.57 2.47
C SER A 78 0.76 -11.00 1.32
N TYR A 79 1.58 -12.01 1.57
CA TYR A 79 2.58 -12.52 0.63
C TYR A 79 2.44 -14.03 0.42
N SER A 80 2.99 -14.52 -0.68
CA SER A 80 3.21 -15.95 -0.94
C SER A 80 4.66 -16.17 -1.41
N GLY A 81 5.17 -17.40 -1.27
CA GLY A 81 6.53 -17.75 -1.71
C GLY A 81 7.61 -17.63 -0.63
N ASP A 82 8.83 -17.38 -1.07
CA ASP A 82 10.03 -17.42 -0.24
C ASP A 82 10.14 -16.23 0.72
N ARG A 83 10.69 -16.47 1.92
CA ARG A 83 10.82 -15.41 2.94
C ARG A 83 11.84 -14.34 2.58
N GLN A 84 12.87 -14.69 1.81
CA GLN A 84 13.95 -13.77 1.53
C GLN A 84 13.53 -12.60 0.61
N PRO A 85 12.87 -12.82 -0.54
CA PRO A 85 12.34 -11.70 -1.32
C PRO A 85 11.31 -10.89 -0.53
N ILE A 86 10.50 -11.54 0.31
CA ILE A 86 9.51 -10.85 1.16
C ILE A 86 10.20 -9.87 2.12
N SER A 87 11.32 -10.24 2.75
CA SER A 87 12.00 -9.36 3.72
C SER A 87 12.61 -8.09 3.09
N GLN A 88 12.71 -8.04 1.77
CA GLN A 88 13.21 -6.90 1.00
C GLN A 88 12.08 -6.01 0.47
N SER A 89 10.83 -6.26 0.90
CA SER A 89 9.67 -5.46 0.47
C SER A 89 9.87 -3.98 0.76
N ASN A 90 9.43 -3.14 -0.17
CA ASN A 90 9.41 -1.69 -0.04
C ASN A 90 8.03 -1.16 -0.45
N VAL A 91 7.57 -0.10 0.23
CA VAL A 91 6.30 0.57 -0.07
C VAL A 91 6.58 1.88 -0.80
N VAL A 92 5.89 2.10 -1.91
CA VAL A 92 6.00 3.30 -2.74
C VAL A 92 4.61 3.85 -3.02
N PHE A 93 4.50 5.16 -3.08
CA PHE A 93 3.27 5.85 -3.48
C PHE A 93 3.46 6.47 -4.86
N GLU A 94 2.60 6.10 -5.80
CA GLU A 94 2.66 6.53 -7.19
C GLU A 94 1.37 7.31 -7.54
N LYS A 95 1.47 8.19 -8.54
CA LYS A 95 0.30 8.93 -9.09
C LYS A 95 -0.52 9.64 -8.01
N VAL A 96 0.16 10.24 -7.03
CA VAL A 96 -0.46 11.02 -5.96
C VAL A 96 -1.03 12.30 -6.57
N ASP A 97 -2.33 12.52 -6.41
CA ASP A 97 -2.99 13.75 -6.84
C ASP A 97 -2.36 14.97 -6.13
N PRO A 98 -2.13 16.10 -6.82
CA PRO A 98 -1.54 17.30 -6.22
C PRO A 98 -2.29 17.87 -5.01
N ALA A 99 -3.59 17.58 -4.88
CA ALA A 99 -4.37 17.96 -3.72
C ALA A 99 -4.01 17.15 -2.46
N LEU A 100 -3.22 16.08 -2.58
CA LEU A 100 -2.84 15.19 -1.49
C LEU A 100 -1.36 15.33 -1.14
N THR A 101 -1.06 15.18 0.14
CA THR A 101 0.29 14.90 0.62
C THR A 101 0.30 13.58 1.37
N ILE A 102 1.19 12.69 0.93
CA ILE A 102 1.42 11.39 1.58
C ILE A 102 2.72 11.44 2.35
N GLY A 103 2.64 11.19 3.66
CA GLY A 103 3.80 11.01 4.53
C GLY A 103 4.00 9.52 4.80
N TYR A 104 5.20 9.00 4.60
CA TYR A 104 5.51 7.61 4.88
C TYR A 104 6.92 7.46 5.44
N ASP A 105 7.01 6.78 6.58
CA ASP A 105 8.27 6.36 7.19
C ASP A 105 8.49 4.86 6.92
N PRO A 106 9.54 4.49 6.17
CA PRO A 106 9.87 3.10 5.88
C PRO A 106 10.06 2.20 7.11
N THR A 107 10.43 2.76 8.27
CA THR A 107 10.62 1.97 9.50
C THR A 107 9.30 1.44 10.08
N THR A 108 8.16 1.99 9.63
CA THR A 108 6.84 1.48 10.02
C THR A 108 6.50 0.16 9.35
N LEU A 109 7.21 -0.24 8.29
CA LEU A 109 7.01 -1.53 7.64
C LEU A 109 7.54 -2.66 8.53
N GLN A 110 6.62 -3.39 9.12
CA GLN A 110 6.88 -4.52 9.99
C GLN A 110 6.49 -5.80 9.28
N ILE A 111 7.48 -6.61 8.89
CA ILE A 111 7.29 -7.87 8.16
C ILE A 111 7.39 -9.03 9.15
N ASN A 112 6.37 -9.88 9.18
CA ASN A 112 6.31 -11.07 10.01
C ASN A 112 5.85 -12.28 9.19
N GLY A 113 6.82 -13.07 8.71
CA GLY A 113 6.56 -14.21 7.84
C GLY A 113 5.94 -13.77 6.51
N HIS A 114 4.73 -14.28 6.22
CA HIS A 114 3.99 -13.99 5.00
C HIS A 114 2.99 -12.85 5.13
N LYS A 115 3.14 -12.02 6.17
CA LYS A 115 2.32 -10.83 6.40
C LYS A 115 3.22 -9.64 6.73
N ALA A 116 2.76 -8.45 6.40
CA ALA A 116 3.35 -7.21 6.89
C ALA A 116 2.27 -6.21 7.27
N SER A 117 2.65 -5.22 8.07
CA SER A 117 1.86 -4.03 8.34
C SER A 117 2.71 -2.78 8.21
N PHE A 118 2.13 -1.68 7.78
CA PHE A 118 2.79 -0.38 7.75
C PHE A 118 1.77 0.74 7.99
N THR A 119 2.26 1.93 8.32
CA THR A 119 1.45 3.12 8.55
C THR A 119 1.95 4.26 7.69
N PHE A 120 1.04 5.03 7.12
CA PHE A 120 1.34 6.26 6.39
C PHE A 120 0.32 7.33 6.78
N THR A 121 0.54 8.57 6.38
CA THR A 121 -0.38 9.67 6.63
C THR A 121 -0.86 10.26 5.31
N VAL A 122 -2.13 10.66 5.27
CA VAL A 122 -2.72 11.38 4.14
C VAL A 122 -3.17 12.75 4.64
N THR A 123 -2.81 13.80 3.91
CA THR A 123 -3.35 15.16 4.12
C THR A 123 -4.03 15.61 2.85
N LEU A 124 -5.29 16.04 2.97
CA LEU A 124 -6.01 16.71 1.89
C LEU A 124 -5.76 18.22 2.01
N ASN A 125 -4.97 18.78 1.09
CA ASN A 125 -4.46 20.15 1.20
C ASN A 125 -5.45 21.23 0.79
N GLN A 126 -6.50 20.86 0.05
CA GLN A 126 -7.48 21.78 -0.51
C GLN A 126 -8.83 21.08 -0.72
N HIS A 127 -9.90 21.86 -0.84
CA HIS A 127 -11.22 21.36 -1.21
C HIS A 127 -11.19 20.69 -2.59
N LEU A 128 -12.00 19.64 -2.74
CA LEU A 128 -12.04 18.82 -3.95
C LEU A 128 -13.22 19.19 -4.85
N THR A 129 -12.94 19.49 -6.11
CA THR A 129 -13.97 19.59 -7.17
C THR A 129 -14.27 18.25 -7.84
N LYS A 130 -13.40 17.26 -7.61
CA LYS A 130 -13.51 15.86 -8.03
C LYS A 130 -12.72 14.98 -7.06
N PRO A 131 -13.01 13.68 -6.95
CA PRO A 131 -12.24 12.78 -6.10
C PRO A 131 -10.75 12.78 -6.47
N ALA A 132 -9.89 12.86 -5.45
CA ALA A 132 -8.45 12.76 -5.59
C ALA A 132 -8.02 11.29 -5.58
N LEU A 133 -6.89 10.96 -6.21
CA LEU A 133 -6.42 9.58 -6.34
C LEU A 133 -4.96 9.45 -5.91
N PHE A 134 -4.59 8.27 -5.44
CA PHE A 134 -3.20 7.86 -5.35
C PHE A 134 -3.09 6.35 -5.47
N THR A 135 -1.89 5.82 -5.68
CA THR A 135 -1.63 4.38 -5.77
C THR A 135 -0.63 3.96 -4.71
N ILE A 136 -0.98 2.95 -3.93
CA ILE A 136 -0.05 2.26 -3.03
C ILE A 136 0.56 1.10 -3.81
N LYS A 137 1.88 0.97 -3.78
CA LYS A 137 2.60 -0.13 -4.40
C LYS A 137 3.53 -0.76 -3.38
N VAL A 138 3.48 -2.08 -3.26
CA VAL A 138 4.47 -2.86 -2.53
C VAL A 138 5.26 -3.64 -3.56
N ALA A 139 6.58 -3.47 -3.55
CA ALA A 139 7.47 -4.00 -4.56
C ALA A 139 8.81 -4.42 -3.94
N ASP A 140 9.64 -5.04 -4.78
CA ASP A 140 11.01 -5.38 -4.46
C ASP A 140 11.86 -4.12 -4.16
N GLY A 141 12.46 -4.07 -2.98
CA GLY A 141 13.40 -3.02 -2.58
C GLY A 141 14.83 -3.24 -3.05
N SER A 142 15.15 -4.39 -3.65
CA SER A 142 16.49 -4.75 -4.14
C SER A 142 16.43 -5.52 -5.46
N PRO A 143 15.83 -4.96 -6.53
CA PRO A 143 15.50 -5.69 -7.76
C PRO A 143 16.71 -6.17 -8.58
N THR A 144 17.94 -5.83 -8.16
CA THR A 144 19.18 -6.20 -8.83
C THR A 144 19.80 -7.49 -8.30
N ASP A 145 19.28 -8.06 -7.23
CA ASP A 145 19.74 -9.35 -6.70
C ASP A 145 18.94 -10.53 -7.29
N ASN A 146 19.21 -11.74 -6.79
CA ASN A 146 18.54 -12.97 -7.24
C ASN A 146 17.25 -13.26 -6.43
N GLN A 147 16.75 -12.29 -5.68
CA GLN A 147 15.54 -12.41 -4.89
C GLN A 147 14.47 -11.58 -5.58
N HIS A 148 13.42 -12.23 -6.05
CA HIS A 148 12.43 -11.57 -6.88
C HIS A 148 11.10 -11.50 -6.15
N LEU A 149 10.66 -10.29 -5.83
CA LEU A 149 9.32 -10.03 -5.31
C LEU A 149 8.42 -9.44 -6.39
N THR A 150 7.43 -10.22 -6.84
CA THR A 150 6.40 -9.72 -7.77
C THR A 150 5.56 -8.66 -7.07
N PRO A 151 5.47 -7.42 -7.61
CA PRO A 151 4.81 -6.32 -6.93
C PRO A 151 3.29 -6.41 -6.98
N TYR A 152 2.63 -5.70 -6.07
CA TYR A 152 1.19 -5.43 -6.10
C TYR A 152 0.93 -3.94 -5.95
N SER A 153 -0.01 -3.43 -6.76
CA SER A 153 -0.41 -2.02 -6.74
C SER A 153 -1.92 -1.89 -6.55
N GLN A 154 -2.33 -0.93 -5.75
CA GLN A 154 -3.73 -0.66 -5.43
C GLN A 154 -3.99 0.83 -5.50
N ARG A 155 -4.93 1.23 -6.35
CA ARG A 155 -5.37 2.62 -6.46
C ARG A 155 -6.42 2.91 -5.39
N GLN A 156 -6.28 4.06 -4.73
CA GLN A 156 -7.19 4.57 -3.73
C GLN A 156 -7.88 5.84 -4.22
N THR A 157 -9.12 6.03 -3.77
CA THR A 157 -9.91 7.23 -4.04
C THR A 157 -10.10 7.99 -2.74
N VAL A 158 -9.88 9.30 -2.79
CA VAL A 158 -10.08 10.24 -1.69
C VAL A 158 -11.22 11.19 -2.05
N GLU A 159 -12.22 11.22 -1.19
CA GLU A 159 -13.27 12.24 -1.19
C GLU A 159 -13.10 13.15 0.02
N GLU A 160 -13.67 14.34 -0.10
CA GLU A 160 -13.73 15.29 0.98
C GLU A 160 -14.77 14.84 2.02
N MET A 161 -14.38 14.84 3.29
CA MET A 161 -15.32 14.68 4.39
C MET A 161 -16.03 16.03 4.59
N LEU A 162 -17.35 16.05 4.39
CA LEU A 162 -18.17 17.19 4.74
C LEU A 162 -18.18 17.29 6.28
N ASN A 163 -17.56 18.34 6.81
CA ASN A 163 -17.75 18.71 8.20
C ASN A 163 -19.16 19.29 8.31
N VAL A 164 -20.12 18.48 8.77
CA VAL A 164 -21.35 19.03 9.30
C VAL A 164 -21.00 19.51 10.68
N ASP A 165 -20.64 20.79 10.80
CA ASP A 165 -20.68 21.45 12.09
C ASP A 165 -22.13 21.35 12.57
N GLU A 166 -22.40 20.59 13.64
CA GLU A 166 -23.76 20.49 14.21
C GLU A 166 -24.33 21.87 14.59
N ASP A 167 -23.47 22.89 14.70
CA ASP A 167 -23.82 24.28 15.03
C ASP A 167 -23.81 25.24 13.83
N ASN A 168 -23.56 24.76 12.60
CA ASN A 168 -23.60 25.59 11.39
C ASN A 168 -24.33 24.88 10.25
N PHE A 169 -25.62 24.63 10.47
CA PHE A 169 -26.58 24.73 9.38
C PHE A 169 -26.53 26.18 8.85
N THR A 170 -25.59 26.47 7.95
CA THR A 170 -25.87 27.48 6.94
C THR A 170 -26.95 26.86 6.08
N GLU A 171 -28.19 27.12 6.48
CA GLU A 171 -29.38 26.97 5.68
C GLU A 171 -29.00 27.37 4.25
N LEU A 172 -29.02 26.39 3.33
CA LEU A 172 -29.02 26.69 1.90
C LEU A 172 -30.03 27.82 1.74
N PRO A 173 -29.69 28.93 1.05
CA PRO A 173 -30.61 30.06 0.97
C PRO A 173 -31.95 29.50 0.52
N GLU A 174 -32.92 29.55 1.43
CA GLU A 174 -34.29 29.23 1.14
C GLU A 174 -34.62 30.20 0.02
N ILE A 175 -34.77 29.66 -1.18
CA ILE A 175 -35.15 30.47 -2.33
C ILE A 175 -36.58 30.86 -1.99
N GLU A 176 -36.73 32.03 -1.36
CA GLU A 176 -38.03 32.63 -1.12
C GLU A 176 -38.75 32.60 -2.46
N PRO A 177 -39.87 31.88 -2.60
CA PRO A 177 -40.66 31.97 -3.79
C PRO A 177 -41.19 33.39 -3.81
N THR A 178 -40.53 34.25 -4.58
CA THR A 178 -41.03 35.59 -4.87
C THR A 178 -42.37 35.37 -5.55
N ASP A 179 -43.43 35.72 -4.84
CA ASP A 179 -44.82 35.73 -5.30
C ASP A 179 -44.96 36.66 -6.52
N PRO A 180 -45.48 36.18 -7.66
CA PRO A 180 -46.34 36.97 -8.50
C PRO A 180 -47.79 36.49 -8.28
N THR A 181 -48.60 37.42 -7.78
CA THR A 181 -50.05 37.34 -7.66
C THR A 181 -50.73 37.00 -9.01
N PRO A 182 -52.04 36.69 -9.04
CA PRO A 182 -52.67 35.37 -9.04
C PRO A 182 -53.17 34.94 -10.44
N GLU A 183 -52.80 33.76 -10.92
CA GLU A 183 -53.41 33.19 -12.14
C GLU A 183 -54.32 32.00 -11.83
N GLU A 184 -55.44 31.98 -12.56
CA GLU A 184 -56.59 31.09 -12.46
C GLU A 184 -56.26 29.62 -12.23
N LYS A 185 -57.05 29.01 -11.34
CA LYS A 185 -57.14 27.58 -11.11
C LYS A 185 -57.59 26.84 -12.38
N PRO A 186 -56.84 25.84 -12.90
CA PRO A 186 -57.42 24.78 -13.72
C PRO A 186 -57.82 23.60 -12.83
N ASP A 187 -58.90 22.92 -13.21
CA ASP A 187 -59.53 21.83 -12.49
C ASP A 187 -58.64 20.60 -12.23
N PRO A 188 -59.00 19.74 -11.25
CA PRO A 188 -58.21 18.58 -10.84
C PRO A 188 -58.16 17.52 -11.95
N VAL A 189 -56.96 17.13 -12.38
CA VAL A 189 -56.78 16.00 -13.30
C VAL A 189 -56.67 14.70 -12.50
N GLU A 190 -57.50 13.72 -12.85
CA GLU A 190 -57.55 12.34 -12.32
C GLU A 190 -56.17 11.64 -12.32
N PRO A 191 -55.95 10.65 -11.43
CA PRO A 191 -54.71 9.89 -11.40
C PRO A 191 -54.55 9.08 -12.68
N THR A 192 -53.47 9.35 -13.43
CA THR A 192 -53.16 8.63 -14.67
C THR A 192 -52.68 7.21 -14.35
N ASP A 193 -53.41 6.23 -14.88
CA ASP A 193 -53.09 4.80 -14.90
C ASP A 193 -51.71 4.57 -15.57
N PRO A 194 -50.80 3.75 -15.00
CA PRO A 194 -49.50 3.50 -15.63
C PRO A 194 -49.67 2.83 -17.01
N THR A 195 -48.91 3.33 -17.99
CA THR A 195 -48.97 2.82 -19.36
C THR A 195 -48.58 1.33 -19.42
N PRO A 196 -49.10 0.54 -20.40
CA PRO A 196 -48.86 -0.91 -20.48
C PRO A 196 -47.38 -1.31 -20.52
N GLU A 197 -46.52 -0.41 -20.99
CA GLU A 197 -45.08 -0.64 -21.10
C GLU A 197 -44.38 -0.60 -19.73
N GLU A 198 -44.76 0.33 -18.84
CA GLU A 198 -44.21 0.40 -17.48
C GLU A 198 -44.64 -0.81 -16.63
N SER A 199 -45.88 -1.29 -16.82
CA SER A 199 -46.38 -2.50 -16.17
C SER A 199 -45.61 -3.75 -16.60
N GLN A 200 -45.25 -3.88 -17.87
CA GLN A 200 -44.43 -4.99 -18.36
C GLN A 200 -42.99 -4.93 -17.84
N ILE A 201 -42.39 -3.74 -17.76
CA ILE A 201 -41.05 -3.55 -17.20
C ILE A 201 -41.02 -3.93 -15.72
N GLN A 202 -42.03 -3.53 -14.94
CA GLN A 202 -42.12 -3.89 -13.53
C GLN A 202 -42.35 -5.39 -13.32
N LEU A 203 -43.21 -6.02 -14.12
CA LEU A 203 -43.45 -7.47 -14.06
C LEU A 203 -42.17 -8.26 -14.39
N ASN A 204 -41.41 -7.84 -15.40
CA ASN A 204 -40.14 -8.47 -15.75
C ASN A 204 -39.08 -8.33 -14.66
N ARG A 205 -39.00 -7.17 -13.98
CA ARG A 205 -38.11 -6.99 -12.82
C ARG A 205 -38.50 -7.87 -11.64
N LEU A 206 -39.79 -8.05 -11.39
CA LEU A 206 -40.29 -8.91 -10.30
C LEU A 206 -39.98 -10.39 -10.56
N ILE A 207 -40.18 -10.86 -11.80
CA ILE A 207 -39.86 -12.24 -12.20
C ILE A 207 -38.36 -12.55 -12.05
N GLN A 208 -37.49 -11.60 -12.40
CA GLN A 208 -36.04 -11.77 -12.24
C GLN A 208 -35.61 -11.85 -10.77
N ARG A 209 -36.22 -11.04 -9.89
CA ARG A 209 -35.96 -11.13 -8.43
C ARG A 209 -36.38 -12.48 -7.86
N GLN A 210 -37.52 -13.02 -8.29
CA GLN A 210 -38.02 -14.32 -7.82
C GLN A 210 -37.16 -15.49 -8.33
N LYS A 211 -36.65 -15.44 -9.57
CA LYS A 211 -35.71 -16.45 -10.09
C LYS A 211 -34.38 -16.43 -9.34
N LYS A 212 -33.83 -15.24 -9.05
CA LYS A 212 -32.58 -15.10 -8.27
C LYS A 212 -32.73 -15.65 -6.84
N ALA A 213 -33.87 -15.41 -6.20
CA ALA A 213 -34.15 -15.91 -4.86
C ALA A 213 -34.40 -17.43 -4.78
N ARG A 214 -34.89 -18.05 -5.87
CA ARG A 214 -35.04 -19.52 -5.93
C ARG A 214 -33.72 -20.23 -6.24
N SER A 215 -32.81 -19.61 -6.98
CA SER A 215 -31.48 -20.17 -7.26
C SER A 215 -30.54 -20.19 -6.05
N SER A 216 -30.81 -19.39 -5.01
CA SER A 216 -30.00 -19.32 -3.80
C SER A 216 -30.52 -20.20 -2.65
N ARG A 217 -31.41 -21.17 -2.94
CA ARG A 217 -32.05 -22.04 -1.94
C ARG A 217 -31.88 -23.54 -2.20
N THR A 218 -31.00 -23.89 -3.13
CA THR A 218 -30.53 -25.27 -3.33
C THR A 218 -29.00 -25.25 -3.33
N ASP A 219 -28.46 -25.25 -2.12
CA ASP A 219 -27.21 -25.91 -1.70
C ASP A 219 -27.33 -26.17 -0.19
#